data_AF-A0A351X5I5-F1
#
_entry.id   AF-A0A351X5I5-F1
#
_cell.length_a   1.000
_cell.length_b   1.000
_cell.length_c   1.000
_cell.angle_alpha   90.00
_cell.angle_beta   90.00
_cell.angle_gamma   90.00
#
_symmetry.space_group_name_H-M   'P 1'
#
loop_
_entity.id
_entity.type
_entity.pdbx_description
1 polymer ?
#
loop_
_entity_poly.entity_id
_entity_poly.type
_entity_poly.pdbx_seq_one_letter_code
_entity_poly.pdbx_strand_id
1 'polypeptide(L)'
;MLTGESLPVSKGPGDPVIGATLNKQGAFKFEATKVGKETALAQIVRLVEEAQGSKAPIQKMADQVAAVFVPAVIGIALITFLVWYFLVPMPINSDTTAFTRAMMVMVAVLVIACPCALGLATPTAVMVGTGKGAELGILLRNSEALERAGKVNVVVLDKTGTITRGQPSVTDVIVDPHWTTAADSSTELVRLAASVEQVSEHPLGEAIAAEAGERGLTLSTPDGFKAEIGHGVEAQVDGRTLVVGSPRLMEQRGIALNGFSGDVQRLQSEAKTAILVG
;
A
#
# COMPACT_ATOMS: atom_id res chain seq x y z
N MET A 1 9.90 -4.08 0.35
CA MET A 1 9.64 -2.66 0.69
C MET A 1 9.72 -1.71 -0.50
N LEU A 2 10.76 -1.74 -1.36
CA LEU A 2 10.81 -0.86 -2.53
C LEU A 2 10.20 -1.43 -3.83
N THR A 3 10.30 -2.75 -4.04
CA THR A 3 9.89 -3.39 -5.31
C THR A 3 8.49 -4.01 -5.27
N GLY A 4 7.86 -4.12 -4.09
CA GLY A 4 6.60 -4.85 -3.91
C GLY A 4 6.72 -6.39 -3.94
N GLU A 5 7.90 -6.94 -4.25
CA GLU A 5 8.12 -8.39 -4.25
C GLU A 5 8.38 -8.93 -2.83
N SER A 6 7.81 -10.09 -2.51
CA SER A 6 7.93 -10.74 -1.19
C SER A 6 9.14 -11.67 -1.07
N LEU A 7 9.61 -12.23 -2.19
CA LEU A 7 10.75 -13.14 -2.18
C LEU A 7 12.07 -12.37 -2.21
N PRO A 8 13.05 -12.72 -1.35
CA PRO A 8 14.41 -12.17 -1.43
C PRO A 8 15.04 -12.44 -2.80
N VAL A 9 15.82 -11.48 -3.29
CA VAL A 9 16.54 -11.60 -4.56
C VAL A 9 18.01 -11.85 -4.28
N SER A 10 18.58 -12.91 -4.86
CA SER A 10 20.01 -13.22 -4.76
C SER A 10 20.87 -12.12 -5.38
N LYS A 11 22.02 -11.84 -4.77
CA LYS A 11 22.96 -10.80 -5.21
C LYS A 11 24.37 -11.35 -5.34
N GLY A 12 24.99 -11.11 -6.49
CA GLY A 12 26.38 -11.46 -6.78
C GLY A 12 27.27 -10.22 -6.99
N PRO A 13 28.59 -10.43 -7.20
CA PRO A 13 29.52 -9.35 -7.52
C PRO A 13 29.08 -8.57 -8.76
N GLY A 14 28.97 -7.24 -8.64
CA GLY A 14 28.54 -6.34 -9.72
C GLY A 14 27.04 -6.01 -9.71
N ASP A 15 26.22 -6.74 -8.95
CA ASP A 15 24.79 -6.44 -8.86
C ASP A 15 24.52 -5.16 -8.04
N PRO A 16 23.56 -4.31 -8.47
CA PRO A 16 23.16 -3.17 -7.68
C PRO A 16 22.35 -3.60 -6.45
N VAL A 17 22.63 -2.94 -5.33
CA VAL A 17 21.87 -3.03 -4.08
C VAL A 17 21.25 -1.68 -3.75
N ILE A 18 20.06 -1.69 -3.15
CA ILE A 18 19.29 -0.47 -2.90
C ILE A 18 19.30 -0.18 -1.40
N GLY A 19 19.58 1.07 -1.02
CA GLY A 19 19.53 1.48 0.39
C GLY A 19 18.16 1.21 1.02
N ALA A 20 18.17 0.86 2.31
CA ALA A 20 16.99 0.44 3.09
C ALA A 20 16.34 -0.90 2.69
N THR A 21 16.96 -1.71 1.82
CA THR A 21 16.60 -3.13 1.70
C THR A 21 17.22 -3.95 2.82
N LEU A 22 16.54 -5.01 3.23
CA LEU A 22 17.03 -5.93 4.28
C LEU A 22 17.93 -6.99 3.66
N ASN A 23 19.16 -7.08 4.17
CA ASN A 23 19.99 -8.26 3.92
C ASN A 23 19.44 -9.43 4.75
N LYS A 24 19.13 -10.54 4.08
CA LYS A 24 18.63 -11.76 4.73
C LYS A 24 19.78 -12.69 5.07
N GLN A 25 20.49 -13.17 4.04
CA GLN A 25 21.50 -14.23 4.18
C GLN A 25 22.89 -13.76 3.78
N GLY A 26 23.89 -14.15 4.56
CA GLY A 26 25.30 -13.92 4.27
C GLY A 26 25.80 -12.50 4.59
N ALA A 27 27.11 -12.31 4.44
CA ALA A 27 27.76 -11.01 4.57
C ALA A 27 28.46 -10.64 3.26
N PHE A 28 28.31 -9.40 2.83
CA PHE A 28 28.98 -8.89 1.65
C PHE A 28 29.44 -7.45 1.88
N LYS A 29 30.45 -7.04 1.10
CA LYS A 29 30.89 -5.65 1.01
C LYS A 29 30.28 -5.05 -0.25
N PHE A 30 29.88 -3.80 -0.19
CA PHE A 30 29.36 -3.06 -1.33
C PHE A 30 30.05 -1.70 -1.44
N GLU A 31 30.10 -1.18 -2.65
CA GLU A 31 30.54 0.18 -2.93
C GLU A 31 29.33 1.11 -2.97
N ALA A 32 29.41 2.23 -2.24
CA ALA A 32 28.34 3.21 -2.21
C ALA A 32 28.38 4.06 -3.49
N THR A 33 27.50 3.78 -4.44
CA THR A 33 27.42 4.51 -5.73
C THR A 33 26.52 5.75 -5.67
N LYS A 34 25.51 5.77 -4.79
CA LYS A 34 24.59 6.90 -4.57
C LYS A 34 24.35 7.08 -3.07
N VAL A 35 24.52 8.31 -2.57
CA VAL A 35 24.39 8.63 -1.13
C VAL A 35 23.51 9.87 -0.90
N GLY A 36 22.94 9.98 0.30
CA GLY A 36 22.09 11.10 0.68
C GLY A 36 20.88 11.28 -0.26
N LYS A 37 20.79 12.45 -0.89
CA LYS A 37 19.65 12.85 -1.76
C LYS A 37 19.55 12.06 -3.06
N GLU A 38 20.62 11.37 -3.46
CA GLU A 38 20.65 10.58 -4.70
C GLU A 38 20.16 9.14 -4.49
N THR A 39 19.91 8.73 -3.24
CA THR A 39 19.39 7.40 -2.95
C THR A 39 17.96 7.23 -3.49
N ALA A 40 17.61 6.01 -3.88
CA ALA A 40 16.27 5.69 -4.37
C ALA A 40 15.18 6.10 -3.36
N LEU A 41 15.41 5.86 -2.06
CA LEU A 41 14.48 6.26 -1.01
C LEU A 41 14.30 7.79 -0.93
N ALA A 42 15.40 8.56 -0.99
CA ALA A 42 15.31 10.03 -0.97
C ALA A 42 14.57 10.59 -2.20
N GLN A 43 14.73 9.97 -3.37
CA GLN A 43 13.97 10.34 -4.57
C GLN A 43 12.48 10.03 -4.42
N ILE A 44 12.12 8.89 -3.82
CA ILE A 44 10.73 8.55 -3.50
C ILE A 44 10.13 9.56 -2.51
N VAL A 45 10.84 9.87 -1.42
CA VAL A 45 10.38 10.87 -0.44
C VAL A 45 10.15 12.22 -1.11
N ARG A 46 11.09 12.67 -1.94
CA ARG A 46 10.96 13.93 -2.69
C ARG A 46 9.74 13.93 -3.61
N LEU A 47 9.51 12.85 -4.36
CA LEU A 47 8.33 12.72 -5.23
C LEU A 47 7.03 12.78 -4.41
N VAL A 48 7.01 12.18 -3.22
CA VAL A 48 5.86 12.24 -2.30
C VAL A 48 5.68 13.65 -1.74
N GLU A 49 6.74 14.34 -1.35
CA GLU A 49 6.69 15.72 -0.86
C GLU A 49 6.21 16.69 -1.95
N GLU A 50 6.73 16.57 -3.17
CA GLU A 50 6.29 17.35 -4.33
C GLU A 50 4.80 17.10 -4.63
N ALA A 51 4.33 15.86 -4.46
CA ALA A 51 2.91 15.52 -4.61
C ALA A 51 2.02 16.00 -3.45
N GLN A 52 2.54 16.10 -2.22
CA GLN A 52 1.81 16.57 -1.03
C GLN A 52 1.75 18.10 -0.91
N GLY A 53 2.63 18.84 -1.60
CA GLY A 53 2.68 20.30 -1.58
C GLY A 53 1.58 21.01 -2.40
N SER A 54 0.71 20.28 -3.09
CA SER A 54 -0.36 20.89 -3.89
C SER A 54 -1.59 21.22 -3.06
N LYS A 55 -2.12 22.45 -3.16
CA LYS A 55 -3.35 22.86 -2.47
C LYS A 55 -4.57 22.05 -2.92
N ALA A 56 -5.40 21.65 -1.95
CA ALA A 56 -6.66 20.95 -2.18
C ALA A 56 -7.62 21.72 -3.12
N PRO A 57 -8.30 21.06 -4.07
CA PRO A 57 -9.16 21.71 -5.07
C PRO A 57 -10.34 22.50 -4.50
N ILE A 58 -11.01 22.06 -3.42
CA ILE A 58 -12.20 22.77 -2.90
C ILE A 58 -11.89 24.11 -2.22
N GLN A 59 -10.69 24.30 -1.67
CA GLN A 59 -10.28 25.61 -1.15
C GLN A 59 -10.27 26.65 -2.29
N LYS A 60 -9.92 26.21 -3.51
CA LYS A 60 -10.04 27.04 -4.71
C LYS A 60 -11.49 27.32 -5.11
N MET A 61 -12.46 26.43 -4.84
CA MET A 61 -13.86 26.70 -5.17
C MET A 61 -14.45 27.82 -4.31
N ALA A 62 -14.20 27.81 -3.00
CA ALA A 62 -14.60 28.91 -2.13
C ALA A 62 -13.93 30.24 -2.55
N ASP A 63 -12.62 30.19 -2.85
CA ASP A 63 -11.87 31.35 -3.33
C ASP A 63 -12.36 31.87 -4.68
N GLN A 64 -12.73 30.98 -5.62
CA GLN A 64 -13.30 31.35 -6.93
C GLN A 64 -14.68 31.98 -6.80
N VAL A 65 -15.54 31.43 -5.95
CA VAL A 65 -16.86 32.02 -5.68
C VAL A 65 -16.69 33.39 -5.06
N ALA A 66 -15.80 33.54 -4.06
CA ALA A 66 -15.52 34.83 -3.43
C ALA A 66 -14.93 35.85 -4.42
N ALA A 67 -14.05 35.43 -5.33
CA ALA A 67 -13.43 36.28 -6.34
C ALA A 67 -14.43 36.92 -7.31
N VAL A 68 -15.57 36.27 -7.57
CA VAL A 68 -16.65 36.81 -8.40
C VAL A 68 -17.71 37.51 -7.55
N PHE A 69 -18.08 36.92 -6.41
CA PHE A 69 -19.14 37.39 -5.54
C PHE A 69 -18.83 38.74 -4.89
N VAL A 70 -17.61 38.93 -4.39
CA VAL A 70 -17.22 40.17 -3.69
C VAL A 70 -17.28 41.39 -4.62
N PRO A 71 -16.67 41.38 -5.83
CA PRO A 71 -16.82 42.50 -6.76
C PRO A 71 -18.27 42.75 -7.20
N ALA A 72 -19.06 41.69 -7.41
CA ALA A 72 -20.46 41.82 -7.81
C ALA A 72 -21.29 42.52 -6.73
N VAL A 73 -21.14 42.12 -5.46
CA VAL A 73 -21.83 42.74 -4.32
C VAL A 73 -21.43 44.20 -4.13
N ILE A 74 -20.14 44.53 -4.26
CA ILE A 74 -19.66 45.92 -4.21
C ILE A 74 -20.27 46.74 -5.35
N GLY A 75 -20.33 46.18 -6.56
CA GLY A 75 -20.97 46.83 -7.71
C GLY A 75 -22.45 47.12 -7.47
N ILE A 76 -23.20 46.12 -6.97
CA ILE A 76 -24.63 46.29 -6.63
C ILE A 76 -24.82 47.32 -5.51
N ALA A 77 -23.97 47.31 -4.49
CA ALA A 77 -24.03 48.28 -3.40
C ALA A 77 -23.80 49.72 -3.89
N LEU A 78 -22.82 49.93 -4.77
CA LEU A 78 -22.54 51.23 -5.40
C LEU A 78 -23.70 51.69 -6.30
N ILE A 79 -24.25 50.80 -7.13
CA ILE A 79 -25.42 51.12 -7.97
C ILE A 79 -26.61 51.52 -7.08
N THR A 80 -26.84 50.76 -6.00
CA THR A 80 -27.92 51.05 -5.05
C THR A 80 -27.73 52.41 -4.39
N PHE A 81 -26.50 52.75 -3.97
CA PHE A 81 -26.17 54.08 -3.45
C PHE A 81 -26.52 55.19 -4.44
N LEU A 82 -26.07 55.06 -5.70
CA LEU A 82 -26.31 56.07 -6.74
C LEU A 82 -27.80 56.25 -7.03
N VAL A 83 -28.56 55.16 -7.13
CA VAL A 83 -30.01 55.22 -7.37
C VAL A 83 -30.74 55.92 -6.21
N TRP A 84 -30.44 55.56 -4.97
CA TRP A 84 -31.09 56.14 -3.79
C TRP A 84 -30.69 57.59 -3.50
N TYR A 85 -29.52 58.01 -3.96
CA TYR A 85 -29.03 59.38 -3.85
C TYR A 85 -29.62 60.30 -4.94
N PHE A 86 -29.66 59.85 -6.21
CA PHE A 86 -30.04 60.70 -7.34
C PHE A 86 -31.49 60.53 -7.81
N LEU A 87 -32.05 59.32 -7.80
CA LEU A 87 -33.35 59.03 -8.44
C LEU A 87 -34.53 58.94 -7.46
N VAL A 88 -34.28 58.69 -6.17
CA VAL A 88 -35.35 58.49 -5.19
C VAL A 88 -35.63 59.81 -4.43
N PRO A 89 -36.80 60.45 -4.59
CA PRO A 89 -37.13 61.68 -3.87
C PRO A 89 -37.17 61.45 -2.34
N MET A 90 -36.93 62.51 -1.56
CA MET A 90 -37.12 62.44 -0.12
C MET A 90 -38.61 62.66 0.25
N PRO A 91 -39.14 61.91 1.23
CA PRO A 91 -40.45 62.20 1.79
C PRO A 91 -40.47 63.62 2.38
N ILE A 92 -41.61 64.31 2.28
CA ILE A 92 -41.76 65.72 2.67
C ILE A 92 -41.46 65.98 4.17
N ASN A 93 -41.43 64.93 5.01
CA ASN A 93 -41.19 65.00 6.47
C ASN A 93 -40.03 64.09 6.93
N SER A 94 -38.94 63.96 6.16
CA SER A 94 -37.81 63.11 6.57
C SER A 94 -36.75 63.87 7.39
N ASP A 95 -36.49 63.42 8.62
CA ASP A 95 -35.43 63.94 9.52
C ASP A 95 -33.99 63.56 9.09
N THR A 96 -33.82 62.94 7.91
CA THR A 96 -32.54 62.42 7.42
C THR A 96 -32.18 63.00 6.05
N THR A 97 -30.88 63.19 5.80
CA THR A 97 -30.38 63.65 4.51
C THR A 97 -30.36 62.51 3.48
N ALA A 98 -30.48 62.85 2.20
CA ALA A 98 -30.46 61.88 1.09
C ALA A 98 -29.16 61.04 1.07
N PHE A 99 -28.04 61.65 1.44
CA PHE A 99 -26.75 60.97 1.60
C PHE A 99 -26.80 59.90 2.69
N THR A 100 -27.28 60.26 3.90
CA THR A 100 -27.37 59.31 5.02
C THR A 100 -28.27 58.13 4.68
N ARG A 101 -29.43 58.40 4.03
CA ARG A 101 -30.33 57.34 3.56
C ARG A 101 -29.67 56.41 2.53
N ALA A 102 -29.04 56.97 1.49
CA ALA A 102 -28.37 56.18 0.47
C ALA A 102 -27.22 55.34 1.05
N MET A 103 -26.45 55.90 2.00
CA MET A 103 -25.37 55.18 2.68
C MET A 103 -25.91 54.07 3.58
N MET A 104 -27.03 54.28 4.29
CA MET A 104 -27.70 53.21 5.07
C MET A 104 -28.12 52.05 4.18
N VAL A 105 -28.73 52.31 3.02
CA VAL A 105 -29.16 51.26 2.10
C VAL A 105 -27.95 50.53 1.49
N MET A 106 -26.89 51.25 1.10
CA MET A 106 -25.64 50.64 0.63
C MET A 106 -25.04 49.69 1.67
N VAL A 107 -24.91 50.14 2.92
CA VAL A 107 -24.38 49.32 4.02
C VAL A 107 -25.29 48.13 4.29
N ALA A 108 -26.62 48.30 4.25
CA ALA A 108 -27.56 47.19 4.41
C ALA A 108 -27.36 46.10 3.35
N VAL A 109 -27.15 46.47 2.08
CA VAL A 109 -26.83 45.52 1.00
C VAL A 109 -25.52 44.77 1.28
N LEU A 110 -24.46 45.48 1.70
CA LEU A 110 -23.17 44.86 2.01
C LEU A 110 -23.26 43.90 3.21
N VAL A 111 -23.99 44.27 4.26
CA VAL A 111 -24.15 43.46 5.47
C VAL A 111 -24.95 42.19 5.17
N ILE A 112 -26.06 42.31 4.45
CA ILE A 112 -26.93 41.16 4.10
C ILE A 112 -26.20 40.18 3.17
N ALA A 113 -25.31 40.69 2.31
CA ALA A 113 -24.57 39.87 1.36
C ALA A 113 -23.43 39.04 1.98
N CYS A 114 -23.08 39.23 3.26
CA CYS A 114 -21.96 38.52 3.87
C CYS A 114 -22.20 36.99 3.92
N PRO A 115 -21.40 36.16 3.22
CA PRO A 115 -21.68 34.73 3.09
C PRO A 115 -21.09 33.92 4.25
N CYS A 116 -21.47 34.24 5.50
CA CYS A 116 -20.91 33.60 6.70
C CYS A 116 -21.03 32.07 6.69
N ALA A 117 -22.13 31.53 6.16
CA ALA A 117 -22.37 30.08 6.09
C ALA A 117 -21.44 29.37 5.10
N LEU A 118 -21.00 30.05 4.03
CA LEU A 118 -20.15 29.47 3.00
C LEU A 118 -18.77 29.07 3.56
N GLY A 119 -18.23 29.86 4.48
CA GLY A 119 -16.94 29.61 5.11
C GLY A 119 -16.92 28.39 6.05
N LEU A 120 -18.08 27.98 6.57
CA LEU A 120 -18.20 26.84 7.50
C LEU A 120 -18.67 25.55 6.81
N ALA A 121 -19.35 25.64 5.68
CA ALA A 121 -19.93 24.47 4.99
C ALA A 121 -18.87 23.37 4.72
N THR A 122 -17.74 23.73 4.13
CA THR A 122 -16.69 22.77 3.77
C THR A 122 -15.98 22.16 4.99
N PRO A 123 -15.49 22.95 5.99
CA PRO A 123 -14.88 22.37 7.19
C PRO A 123 -15.82 21.43 7.96
N THR A 124 -17.10 21.77 8.10
CA THR A 124 -18.07 20.92 8.79
C THR A 124 -18.30 19.61 8.04
N ALA A 125 -18.48 19.66 6.71
CA ALA A 125 -18.65 18.45 5.90
C ALA A 125 -17.41 17.53 5.97
N VAL A 126 -16.21 18.10 5.89
CA VAL A 126 -14.95 17.34 5.99
C VAL A 126 -14.79 16.71 7.36
N MET A 127 -15.08 17.45 8.44
CA MET A 127 -14.97 16.97 9.81
C MET A 127 -15.90 15.77 10.05
N VAL A 128 -17.17 15.90 9.67
CA VAL A 128 -18.16 14.81 9.80
C VAL A 128 -17.79 13.63 8.90
N GLY A 129 -17.40 13.89 7.65
CA GLY A 129 -17.02 12.83 6.71
C GLY A 129 -15.78 12.04 7.16
N THR A 130 -14.78 12.73 7.71
CA THR A 130 -13.57 12.08 8.27
C THR A 130 -13.91 11.26 9.51
N GLY A 131 -14.75 11.78 10.40
CA GLY A 131 -15.24 11.04 11.56
C GLY A 131 -15.98 9.77 11.16
N LYS A 132 -16.85 9.85 10.15
CA LYS A 132 -17.56 8.68 9.62
C LYS A 132 -16.63 7.67 8.94
N GLY A 133 -15.61 8.15 8.23
CA GLY A 133 -14.57 7.28 7.65
C GLY A 133 -13.84 6.48 8.72
N ALA A 134 -13.47 7.11 9.83
CA ALA A 134 -12.78 6.46 10.94
C ALA A 134 -13.63 5.34 11.59
N GLU A 135 -14.94 5.55 11.75
CA GLU A 135 -15.87 4.50 12.21
C GLU A 135 -15.91 3.27 11.29
N LEU A 136 -15.57 3.45 10.00
CA LEU A 136 -15.50 2.40 8.98
C LEU A 136 -14.08 1.85 8.80
N GLY A 137 -13.11 2.23 9.64
CA GLY A 137 -11.71 1.82 9.53
C GLY A 137 -10.94 2.53 8.40
N ILE A 138 -11.49 3.60 7.82
CA ILE A 138 -10.87 4.39 6.76
C ILE A 138 -10.25 5.65 7.36
N LEU A 139 -8.92 5.67 7.46
CA LEU A 139 -8.18 6.80 8.02
C LEU A 139 -7.73 7.77 6.92
N LEU A 140 -8.37 8.94 6.89
CA LEU A 140 -8.07 10.02 5.95
C LEU A 140 -7.07 10.99 6.59
N ARG A 141 -5.87 11.10 6.01
CA ARG A 141 -4.80 11.96 6.56
C ARG A 141 -5.05 13.45 6.38
N ASN A 142 -5.81 13.85 5.36
CA ASN A 142 -6.12 15.24 5.07
C ASN A 142 -7.48 15.37 4.36
N SER A 143 -8.01 16.60 4.33
CA SER A 143 -9.30 16.92 3.70
C SER A 143 -9.31 16.67 2.19
N GLU A 144 -8.17 16.87 1.52
CA GLU A 144 -8.02 16.61 0.10
C GLU A 144 -8.21 15.13 -0.25
N ALA A 145 -7.71 14.22 0.59
CA ALA A 145 -7.87 12.79 0.38
C ALA A 145 -9.34 12.37 0.35
N LEU A 146 -10.16 12.93 1.26
CA LEU A 146 -11.61 12.69 1.28
C LEU A 146 -12.27 13.18 -0.02
N GLU A 147 -11.89 14.37 -0.48
CA GLU A 147 -12.46 14.98 -1.67
C GLU A 147 -12.06 14.23 -2.95
N ARG A 148 -10.78 13.85 -3.05
CA ARG A 148 -10.24 13.08 -4.19
C ARG A 148 -10.81 11.68 -4.21
N ALA A 149 -10.98 11.03 -3.07
CA ALA A 149 -11.59 9.70 -2.97
C ALA A 149 -12.99 9.67 -3.63
N GLY A 150 -13.80 10.73 -3.43
CA GLY A 150 -15.11 10.86 -4.09
C GLY A 150 -15.06 11.04 -5.62
N LYS A 151 -13.89 11.34 -6.18
CA LYS A 151 -13.65 11.53 -7.63
C LYS A 151 -12.81 10.40 -8.24
N VAL A 152 -12.48 9.36 -7.49
CA VAL A 152 -11.70 8.23 -8.01
C VAL A 152 -12.58 7.36 -8.92
N ASN A 153 -12.11 7.10 -10.14
CA ASN A 153 -12.77 6.20 -11.10
C ASN A 153 -12.01 4.88 -11.32
N VAL A 154 -10.73 4.84 -10.95
CA VAL A 154 -9.85 3.69 -11.17
C VAL A 154 -9.06 3.44 -9.89
N VAL A 155 -9.09 2.19 -9.42
CA VAL A 155 -8.31 1.73 -8.29
C VAL A 155 -7.25 0.76 -8.80
N VAL A 156 -5.99 1.14 -8.69
CA VAL A 156 -4.86 0.26 -8.94
C VAL A 156 -4.40 -0.27 -7.59
N LEU A 157 -4.49 -1.58 -7.41
CA LEU A 157 -4.14 -2.24 -6.17
C LEU A 157 -2.73 -2.81 -6.27
N ASP A 158 -1.93 -2.58 -5.23
CA ASP A 158 -0.72 -3.38 -5.07
C ASP A 158 -1.11 -4.84 -4.76
N LYS A 159 -0.30 -5.81 -5.20
CA LYS A 159 -0.61 -7.22 -4.96
C LYS A 159 -0.21 -7.59 -3.54
N THR A 160 1.06 -7.41 -3.22
CA THR A 160 1.68 -7.96 -2.02
C THR A 160 1.34 -7.11 -0.80
N GLY A 161 0.72 -7.71 0.22
CA GLY A 161 0.35 -7.00 1.45
C GLY A 161 -0.89 -6.11 1.32
N THR A 162 -1.51 -6.03 0.14
CA THR A 162 -2.80 -5.35 -0.09
C THR A 162 -3.86 -6.36 -0.51
N ILE A 163 -3.68 -7.05 -1.64
CA ILE A 163 -4.59 -8.14 -2.05
C ILE A 163 -4.22 -9.45 -1.34
N THR A 164 -2.92 -9.70 -1.16
CA THR A 164 -2.41 -10.90 -0.51
C THR A 164 -1.98 -10.62 0.93
N ARG A 165 -1.92 -11.68 1.75
CA ARG A 165 -1.40 -11.60 3.13
C ARG A 165 0.10 -11.28 3.21
N GLY A 166 0.82 -11.32 2.08
CA GLY A 166 2.26 -11.09 2.03
C GLY A 166 3.12 -12.20 2.66
N GLN A 167 2.50 -13.31 3.05
CA GLN A 167 3.15 -14.48 3.67
C GLN A 167 2.86 -15.71 2.82
N PRO A 168 3.89 -16.48 2.39
CA PRO A 168 3.66 -17.76 1.72
C PRO A 168 2.99 -18.76 2.68
N SER A 169 2.16 -19.63 2.14
CA SER A 169 1.56 -20.75 2.88
C SER A 169 1.59 -22.00 2.00
N VAL A 170 1.70 -23.17 2.64
CA VAL A 170 1.53 -24.44 1.94
C VAL A 170 0.06 -24.54 1.49
N THR A 171 -0.17 -24.96 0.25
CA THR A 171 -1.51 -25.03 -0.36
C THR A 171 -1.83 -26.42 -0.86
N ASP A 172 -0.84 -27.06 -1.50
CA ASP A 172 -0.96 -28.41 -2.03
C ASP A 172 0.21 -29.26 -1.54
N VAL A 173 -0.07 -30.50 -1.15
CA VAL A 173 0.93 -31.51 -0.82
C VAL A 173 0.68 -32.70 -1.74
N ILE A 174 1.56 -32.90 -2.71
CA ILE A 174 1.45 -33.96 -3.71
C ILE A 174 2.53 -34.99 -3.41
N VAL A 175 2.12 -36.25 -3.39
CA VAL A 175 2.95 -37.36 -2.93
C VAL A 175 2.98 -38.46 -3.99
N ASP A 176 4.10 -39.16 -4.09
CA ASP A 176 4.22 -40.31 -5.00
C ASP A 176 3.27 -41.42 -4.55
N PRO A 177 2.33 -41.88 -5.40
CA PRO A 177 1.43 -42.97 -5.05
C PRO A 177 2.15 -44.26 -4.64
N HIS A 178 3.39 -44.46 -5.10
CA HIS A 178 4.23 -45.60 -4.76
C HIS A 178 5.01 -45.41 -3.45
N TRP A 179 5.05 -44.19 -2.90
CA TRP A 179 5.69 -43.91 -1.63
C TRP A 179 4.72 -44.11 -0.46
N THR A 180 4.82 -45.28 0.16
CA THR A 180 4.03 -45.66 1.33
C THR A 180 4.87 -45.53 2.61
N THR A 181 4.26 -44.93 3.63
CA THR A 181 4.86 -44.82 4.97
C THR A 181 3.90 -45.41 5.99
N ALA A 182 4.37 -45.66 7.22
CA ALA A 182 3.51 -46.13 8.31
C ALA A 182 2.47 -45.07 8.74
N ALA A 183 2.76 -43.79 8.45
CA ALA A 183 1.85 -42.67 8.64
C ALA A 183 1.18 -42.29 7.30
N ASP A 184 0.27 -41.33 7.33
CA ASP A 184 -0.21 -40.67 6.11
C ASP A 184 0.99 -40.06 5.37
N SER A 185 1.25 -40.53 4.15
CA SER A 185 2.40 -40.11 3.35
C SER A 185 2.44 -38.58 3.16
N SER A 186 1.29 -37.90 3.04
CA SER A 186 1.27 -36.43 2.93
C SER A 186 1.77 -35.74 4.20
N THR A 187 1.44 -36.30 5.36
CA THR A 187 1.86 -35.79 6.67
C THR A 187 3.33 -36.05 6.90
N GLU A 188 3.83 -37.23 6.51
CA GLU A 188 5.24 -37.56 6.62
C GLU A 188 6.11 -36.70 5.68
N LEU A 189 5.64 -36.40 4.47
CA LEU A 189 6.33 -35.51 3.54
C LEU A 189 6.53 -34.10 4.15
N VAL A 190 5.46 -33.55 4.73
CA VAL A 190 5.51 -32.24 5.40
C VAL A 190 6.45 -32.29 6.61
N ARG A 191 6.41 -33.36 7.42
CA ARG A 191 7.30 -33.52 8.58
C ARG A 191 8.76 -33.54 8.15
N LEU A 192 9.11 -34.32 7.13
CA LEU A 192 10.48 -34.43 6.62
C LEU A 192 10.96 -33.09 6.03
N ALA A 193 10.16 -32.45 5.19
CA ALA A 193 10.49 -31.16 4.59
C ALA A 193 10.66 -30.06 5.66
N ALA A 194 9.75 -29.99 6.63
CA ALA A 194 9.81 -29.04 7.73
C ALA A 194 11.02 -29.29 8.65
N SER A 195 11.39 -30.55 8.87
CA SER A 195 12.58 -30.90 9.67
C SER A 195 13.87 -30.40 9.02
N VAL A 196 13.98 -30.47 7.69
CA VAL A 196 15.12 -29.89 6.96
C VAL A 196 15.07 -28.35 6.99
N GLU A 197 13.90 -27.78 6.73
CA GLU A 197 13.71 -26.32 6.61
C GLU A 197 13.65 -25.60 7.98
N GLN A 198 13.63 -26.30 9.11
CA GLN A 198 13.58 -25.68 10.45
C GLN A 198 14.77 -24.74 10.73
N VAL A 199 15.92 -25.00 10.07
CA VAL A 199 17.15 -24.19 10.20
C VAL A 199 17.25 -23.12 9.09
N SER A 200 16.33 -23.14 8.13
CA SER A 200 16.30 -22.24 6.98
C SER A 200 15.55 -20.94 7.30
N GLU A 201 16.18 -19.80 7.03
CA GLU A 201 15.54 -18.47 7.16
C GLU A 201 14.78 -18.05 5.88
N HIS A 202 14.54 -18.99 4.96
CA HIS A 202 13.86 -18.69 3.72
C HIS A 202 12.32 -18.62 3.94
N PRO A 203 11.60 -17.63 3.39
CA PRO A 203 10.15 -17.50 3.61
C PRO A 203 9.32 -18.73 3.21
N LEU A 204 9.81 -19.53 2.27
CA LEU A 204 9.18 -20.81 1.90
C LEU A 204 9.43 -21.90 2.94
N GLY A 205 10.62 -21.94 3.55
CA GLY A 205 10.93 -22.85 4.65
C GLY A 205 10.11 -22.51 5.89
N GLU A 206 9.98 -21.21 6.21
CA GLU A 206 9.08 -20.72 7.26
C GLU A 206 7.63 -21.17 7.03
N ALA A 207 7.14 -21.12 5.79
CA ALA A 207 5.79 -21.57 5.45
C ALA A 207 5.59 -23.08 5.64
N ILE A 208 6.60 -23.90 5.29
CA ILE A 208 6.57 -25.36 5.51
C ILE A 208 6.65 -25.69 7.00
N ALA A 209 7.50 -25.00 7.76
CA ALA A 209 7.59 -25.16 9.21
C ALA A 209 6.29 -24.76 9.93
N ALA A 210 5.64 -23.67 9.47
CA ALA A 210 4.34 -23.25 9.97
C ALA A 210 3.26 -24.30 9.71
N GLU A 211 3.19 -24.86 8.49
CA GLU A 211 2.25 -25.94 8.14
C GLU A 211 2.44 -27.17 9.03
N ALA A 212 3.69 -27.56 9.31
CA ALA A 212 3.97 -28.67 10.23
C ALA A 212 3.52 -28.36 11.66
N GLY A 213 3.66 -27.11 12.10
CA GLY A 213 3.16 -26.63 13.38
C GLY A 213 1.63 -26.66 13.48
N GLU A 214 0.91 -26.24 12.43
CA GLU A 214 -0.56 -26.31 12.37
C GLU A 214 -1.08 -27.75 12.42
N ARG A 215 -0.34 -28.69 11.81
CA ARG A 215 -0.63 -30.13 11.87
C ARG A 215 -0.20 -30.81 13.17
N GLY A 216 0.47 -30.09 14.09
CA GLY A 216 0.95 -30.64 15.36
C GLY A 216 2.05 -31.69 15.19
N LEU A 217 2.87 -31.59 14.14
CA LEU A 217 3.90 -32.57 13.84
C LEU A 217 5.15 -32.38 14.70
N THR A 218 5.73 -33.48 15.14
CA THR A 218 7.03 -33.46 15.84
C THR A 218 8.14 -33.48 14.80
N LEU A 219 8.93 -32.40 14.75
CA LEU A 219 10.06 -32.27 13.85
C LEU A 219 11.31 -32.96 14.42
N SER A 220 12.14 -33.47 13.53
CA SER A 220 13.46 -34.03 13.86
C SER A 220 14.54 -32.98 13.61
N THR A 221 15.58 -32.94 14.44
CA THR A 221 16.71 -32.04 14.22
C THR A 221 17.52 -32.49 13.00
N PRO A 222 17.76 -31.62 11.99
CA PRO A 222 18.57 -31.98 10.84
C PRO A 222 20.07 -31.95 11.16
N ASP A 223 20.80 -32.96 10.68
CA ASP A 223 22.25 -33.03 10.73
C ASP A 223 22.86 -32.63 9.37
N GLY A 224 24.01 -31.94 9.40
CA GLY A 224 24.77 -31.64 8.18
C GLY A 224 24.08 -30.69 7.18
N PHE A 225 23.24 -29.78 7.67
CA PHE A 225 22.48 -28.81 6.86
C PHE A 225 23.38 -28.00 5.90
N LYS A 226 22.96 -27.94 4.63
CA LYS A 226 23.57 -27.14 3.56
C LYS A 226 22.50 -26.37 2.83
N ALA A 227 22.70 -25.06 2.67
CA ALA A 227 21.83 -24.21 1.86
C ALA A 227 22.53 -23.85 0.54
N GLU A 228 21.84 -24.07 -0.57
CA GLU A 228 22.26 -23.64 -1.91
C GLU A 228 21.39 -22.47 -2.37
N ILE A 229 22.00 -21.29 -2.39
CA ILE A 229 21.30 -20.03 -2.69
C ILE A 229 20.61 -20.13 -4.06
N GLY A 230 19.31 -19.83 -4.07
CA GLY A 230 18.47 -19.85 -5.27
C GLY A 230 18.04 -21.24 -5.75
N HIS A 231 18.44 -22.31 -5.05
CA HIS A 231 18.14 -23.68 -5.45
C HIS A 231 17.35 -24.45 -4.37
N GLY A 232 17.80 -24.42 -3.11
CA GLY A 232 17.14 -25.12 -1.99
C GLY A 232 18.10 -25.48 -0.86
N VAL A 233 17.74 -26.50 -0.09
CA VAL A 233 18.47 -26.97 1.09
C VAL A 233 18.63 -28.49 1.08
N GLU A 234 19.65 -28.99 1.76
CA GLU A 234 19.95 -30.42 1.90
C GLU A 234 20.38 -30.70 3.34
N ALA A 235 19.84 -31.75 3.95
CA ALA A 235 20.25 -32.19 5.28
C ALA A 235 19.94 -33.68 5.52
N GLN A 236 20.51 -34.24 6.58
CA GLN A 236 20.18 -35.58 7.05
C GLN A 236 19.13 -35.52 8.16
N VAL A 237 18.02 -36.25 8.00
CA VAL A 237 16.94 -36.36 8.98
C VAL A 237 16.59 -37.84 9.17
N ASP A 238 16.55 -38.31 10.42
CA ASP A 238 16.24 -39.71 10.76
C ASP A 238 17.09 -40.73 9.97
N GLY A 239 18.36 -40.39 9.73
CA GLY A 239 19.30 -41.21 8.96
C GLY A 239 19.16 -41.13 7.43
N ARG A 240 18.19 -40.38 6.90
CA ARG A 240 17.96 -40.18 5.46
C ARG A 240 18.55 -38.87 4.99
N THR A 241 19.25 -38.87 3.86
CA THR A 241 19.64 -37.61 3.20
C THR A 241 18.44 -37.10 2.44
N LEU A 242 18.03 -35.87 2.73
CA LEU A 242 16.88 -35.20 2.12
C LEU A 242 17.36 -33.96 1.38
N VAL A 243 16.81 -33.76 0.18
CA VAL A 243 16.99 -32.54 -0.60
C VAL A 243 15.63 -31.87 -0.74
N VAL A 244 15.53 -30.60 -0.34
CA VAL A 244 14.30 -29.80 -0.44
C VAL A 244 14.57 -28.57 -1.30
N GLY A 245 13.91 -28.43 -2.44
CA GLY A 245 14.16 -27.27 -3.28
C GLY A 245 13.48 -27.27 -4.65
N SER A 246 14.01 -26.42 -5.53
CA SER A 246 13.50 -26.22 -6.87
C SER A 246 13.71 -27.44 -7.79
N PRO A 247 12.95 -27.56 -8.89
CA PRO A 247 13.18 -28.60 -9.90
C PRO A 247 14.61 -28.66 -10.42
N ARG A 248 15.28 -27.50 -10.53
CA ARG A 248 16.68 -27.41 -10.96
C ARG A 248 17.64 -28.06 -9.96
N LEU A 249 17.36 -27.97 -8.66
CA LEU A 249 18.17 -28.64 -7.63
C LEU A 249 18.07 -30.16 -7.76
N MET A 250 16.86 -30.68 -8.04
CA MET A 250 16.65 -32.12 -8.25
C MET A 250 17.47 -32.63 -9.44
N GLU A 251 17.44 -31.90 -10.56
CA GLU A 251 18.25 -32.23 -11.74
C GLU A 251 19.76 -32.24 -11.44
N GLN A 252 20.26 -31.24 -10.69
CA GLN A 252 21.67 -31.15 -10.30
C GLN A 252 22.10 -32.30 -9.38
N ARG A 253 21.21 -32.78 -8.52
CA ARG A 253 21.44 -33.94 -7.63
C ARG A 253 21.18 -35.28 -8.32
N GLY A 254 20.76 -35.29 -9.58
CA GLY A 254 20.44 -36.50 -10.32
C GLY A 254 19.18 -37.21 -9.81
N ILE A 255 18.28 -36.48 -9.14
CA ILE A 255 17.03 -37.00 -8.58
C ILE A 255 15.96 -36.91 -9.67
N ALA A 256 15.42 -38.06 -10.08
CA ALA A 256 14.37 -38.12 -11.08
C ALA A 256 13.03 -37.61 -10.51
N LEU A 257 12.31 -36.80 -11.29
CA LEU A 257 11.01 -36.24 -10.89
C LEU A 257 9.85 -37.26 -10.95
N ASN A 258 10.10 -38.51 -11.37
CA ASN A 258 9.13 -39.63 -11.33
C ASN A 258 7.70 -39.31 -11.83
N GLY A 259 7.55 -38.43 -12.83
CA GLY A 259 6.25 -38.04 -13.39
C GLY A 259 5.64 -36.75 -12.84
N PHE A 260 6.24 -36.13 -11.81
CA PHE A 260 5.77 -34.87 -11.22
C PHE A 260 5.94 -33.63 -12.09
N SER A 261 6.62 -33.72 -13.24
CA SER A 261 6.83 -32.55 -14.12
C SER A 261 5.51 -31.88 -14.54
N GLY A 262 4.44 -32.67 -14.74
CA GLY A 262 3.11 -32.15 -15.07
C GLY A 262 2.48 -31.38 -13.91
N ASP A 263 2.59 -31.89 -12.69
CA ASP A 263 2.10 -31.21 -11.49
C ASP A 263 2.87 -29.93 -11.18
N VAL A 264 4.20 -29.95 -11.33
CA VAL A 264 5.05 -28.75 -11.18
C VAL A 264 4.59 -27.66 -12.14
N GLN A 265 4.38 -28.00 -13.43
CA GLN A 265 3.96 -27.03 -14.43
C GLN A 265 2.55 -26.50 -14.15
N ARG A 266 1.63 -27.36 -13.73
CA ARG A 266 0.26 -26.97 -13.34
C ARG A 266 0.29 -25.97 -12.17
N LEU A 267 0.97 -26.29 -11.07
CA LEU A 267 1.06 -25.42 -9.90
C LEU A 267 1.71 -24.07 -10.24
N GLN A 268 2.76 -24.06 -11.04
CA GLN A 268 3.40 -22.81 -11.48
C GLN A 268 2.48 -21.95 -12.36
N SER A 269 1.65 -22.57 -13.20
CA SER A 269 0.63 -21.86 -13.99
C SER A 269 -0.49 -21.24 -13.14
N GLU A 270 -0.75 -21.82 -11.96
CA GLU A 270 -1.66 -21.30 -10.94
C GLU A 270 -1.01 -20.21 -10.05
N ALA A 271 0.17 -19.70 -10.44
CA ALA A 271 0.96 -18.73 -9.67
C ALA A 271 1.40 -19.23 -8.27
N LYS A 272 1.55 -20.54 -8.11
CA LYS A 272 2.12 -21.17 -6.91
C LYS A 272 3.61 -21.44 -7.10
N THR A 273 4.33 -21.56 -5.98
CA THR A 273 5.73 -21.98 -5.98
C THR A 273 5.81 -23.46 -5.68
N ALA A 274 6.30 -24.26 -6.63
CA ALA A 274 6.48 -25.70 -6.45
C ALA A 274 7.86 -26.00 -5.83
N ILE A 275 7.86 -26.75 -4.73
CA ILE A 275 9.05 -27.23 -4.03
C ILE A 275 8.99 -28.75 -4.03
N LEU A 276 10.11 -29.38 -4.36
CA LEU A 276 10.27 -30.83 -4.40
C LEU A 276 11.09 -31.30 -3.21
N VAL A 277 10.79 -32.52 -2.76
CA VAL A 277 11.51 -33.22 -1.72
C VAL A 277 12.01 -34.53 -2.32
N GLY A 278 13.32 -34.76 -2.25
CA GLY A 278 14.01 -35.94 -2.80
C GLY A 278 14.90 -36.63 -1.79
#